data_AF-A0A7C4FRF8-F1
#
_entry.id   AF-A0A7C4FRF8-F1
#
_cell.length_a   1.000
_cell.length_b   1.000
_cell.length_c   1.000
_cell.angle_alpha   90.00
_cell.angle_beta   90.00
_cell.angle_gamma   90.00
#
_symmetry.space_group_name_H-M   'P 1'
#
loop_
_entity.id
_entity.type
_entity.pdbx_description
1 polymer ?
#
loop_
_entity_poly.entity_id
_entity_poly.type
_entity_poly.pdbx_seq_one_letter_code
_entity_poly.pdbx_strand_id
1 'polypeptide(L)'
;MMLWIFCLVLSIFFHLSIAFSNTLSLKEALRLAKEKNLELKAQERMLKAMQLEKESAKGAYYPVFKFEETYANTNLPANVFSYKLNQGKM
;
A
#
# COMPACT_ATOMS: atom_id res chain seq x y z
N MET A 1 -29.62 -38.87 -7.24
CA MET A 1 -28.29 -39.36 -7.71
C MET A 1 -27.18 -38.31 -7.50
N MET A 2 -27.33 -37.06 -7.96
CA MET A 2 -26.34 -35.97 -7.78
C MET A 2 -25.94 -35.66 -6.32
N LEU A 3 -26.91 -35.63 -5.39
CA LEU A 3 -26.65 -35.30 -3.97
C LEU A 3 -25.71 -36.30 -3.29
N TRP A 4 -25.87 -37.60 -3.58
CA TRP A 4 -25.03 -38.66 -3.01
C TRP A 4 -23.59 -38.60 -3.51
N ILE A 5 -23.41 -38.25 -4.80
CA ILE A 5 -22.09 -38.06 -5.39
C ILE A 5 -21.38 -36.88 -4.72
N PHE A 6 -22.10 -35.78 -4.48
CA PHE A 6 -21.57 -34.62 -3.76
C PHE A 6 -21.11 -34.98 -2.33
N CYS A 7 -21.93 -35.74 -1.59
CA CYS A 7 -21.56 -36.21 -0.24
C CYS A 7 -20.33 -37.14 -0.26
N LEU A 8 -20.21 -38.02 -1.25
CA LEU A 8 -19.04 -38.89 -1.41
C LEU A 8 -17.77 -38.11 -1.71
N VAL A 9 -17.85 -37.13 -2.62
CA VAL A 9 -16.72 -36.25 -2.93
C VAL A 9 -16.29 -35.45 -1.69
N LEU A 10 -17.24 -34.91 -0.93
CA LEU A 10 -16.95 -34.17 0.30
C LEU A 10 -16.28 -35.06 1.36
N SER A 11 -16.75 -36.29 1.52
CA SER A 11 -16.18 -37.28 2.43
C SER A 11 -14.74 -37.64 2.05
N ILE A 12 -14.47 -37.88 0.76
CA ILE A 12 -13.12 -38.17 0.25
C ILE A 12 -12.17 -37.01 0.52
N PHE A 13 -12.60 -35.76 0.27
CA PHE A 13 -11.80 -34.56 0.55
C PHE A 13 -11.49 -34.39 2.05
N PHE A 14 -12.44 -34.71 2.91
CA PHE A 14 -12.25 -34.64 4.35
C PHE A 14 -11.20 -35.66 4.84
N HIS A 15 -11.28 -36.91 4.38
CA HIS A 15 -10.32 -37.94 4.74
C HIS A 15 -8.91 -37.66 4.18
N LEU A 16 -8.81 -37.10 2.97
CA LEU A 16 -7.53 -36.72 2.37
C LEU A 16 -6.85 -35.58 3.16
N SER A 17 -7.63 -34.65 3.70
CA SER A 17 -7.11 -33.54 4.51
C SER A 17 -6.49 -34.01 5.83
N ILE A 18 -7.09 -35.01 6.46
CA ILE A 18 -6.58 -35.62 7.70
C ILE A 18 -5.30 -36.40 7.42
N ALA A 19 -5.23 -37.13 6.31
CA ALA A 19 -4.03 -37.89 5.91
C ALA A 19 -2.81 -36.99 5.64
N PHE A 20 -3.03 -35.73 5.27
CA PHE A 20 -1.98 -34.73 5.02
C PHE A 20 -1.59 -33.90 6.26
N SER A 21 -2.19 -34.19 7.43
CA SER A 21 -1.89 -33.48 8.66
C SER A 21 -0.51 -33.86 9.21
N ASN A 22 0.53 -33.15 8.79
CA ASN A 22 1.88 -33.28 9.36
C ASN A 22 1.92 -32.75 10.80
N THR A 23 2.61 -33.47 11.70
CA THR A 23 2.89 -33.02 13.06
C THR A 23 3.91 -31.89 13.03
N LEU A 24 3.53 -30.73 13.57
CA LEU A 24 4.37 -29.54 13.55
C LEU A 24 5.39 -29.60 14.69
N SER A 25 6.69 -29.60 14.38
CA SER A 25 7.72 -29.48 15.42
C SER A 25 7.72 -28.06 16.01
N LEU A 26 8.16 -27.92 17.27
CA LEU A 26 8.28 -26.60 17.93
C LEU A 26 9.12 -25.62 17.09
N LYS A 27 10.19 -26.11 16.46
CA LYS A 27 11.07 -25.32 15.60
C LYS A 27 10.33 -24.80 14.36
N GLU A 28 9.50 -25.63 13.73
CA GLU A 28 8.70 -25.24 12.57
C GLU A 28 7.58 -24.29 12.96
N ALA A 29 6.94 -24.50 14.12
CA ALA A 29 5.96 -23.59 14.68
C ALA A 29 6.55 -22.21 14.91
N LEU A 30 7.75 -22.12 15.49
CA LEU A 30 8.43 -20.85 15.72
C LEU A 30 8.82 -20.17 14.41
N ARG A 31 9.31 -20.95 13.42
CA ARG A 31 9.63 -20.43 12.08
C ARG A 31 8.40 -19.86 11.38
N LEU A 32 7.30 -20.62 11.37
CA LEU A 32 6.03 -20.19 10.79
C LEU A 32 5.45 -18.99 11.51
N ALA A 33 5.51 -18.97 12.85
CA ALA A 33 5.11 -17.80 13.63
C ALA A 33 5.93 -16.59 13.21
N LYS A 34 7.27 -16.67 13.17
CA LYS A 34 8.10 -15.55 12.73
C LYS A 34 7.76 -15.07 11.30
N GLU A 35 7.54 -15.99 10.36
CA GLU A 35 7.26 -15.67 8.95
C GLU A 35 5.83 -15.17 8.68
N LYS A 36 4.85 -15.60 9.48
CA LYS A 36 3.42 -15.36 9.22
C LYS A 36 2.75 -14.47 10.26
N ASN A 37 3.39 -14.19 11.39
CA ASN A 37 2.85 -13.34 12.44
C ASN A 37 2.58 -11.93 11.89
N LEU A 38 1.32 -11.51 12.03
CA LEU A 38 0.81 -10.25 11.51
C LEU A 38 1.32 -9.05 12.30
N GLU A 39 1.55 -9.23 13.61
CA GLU A 39 2.12 -8.21 14.49
C GLU A 39 3.54 -7.86 14.03
N LEU A 40 4.41 -8.88 13.85
CA LEU A 40 5.77 -8.67 13.36
C LEU A 40 5.78 -7.96 11.99
N LYS A 41 4.89 -8.36 11.08
CA LYS A 41 4.75 -7.70 9.77
C LYS A 41 4.26 -6.27 9.87
N ALA A 42 3.36 -5.98 10.81
CA ALA A 42 2.89 -4.62 11.05
C ALA A 42 4.05 -3.74 11.54
N GLN A 43 4.85 -4.25 12.47
CA GLN A 43 6.04 -3.56 12.98
C GLN A 43 7.09 -3.33 11.88
N GLU A 44 7.37 -4.33 11.03
CA GLU A 44 8.28 -4.18 9.87
C GLU A 44 7.80 -3.10 8.89
N ARG A 45 6.48 -3.08 8.60
CA ARG A 45 5.89 -2.06 7.73
C ARG A 45 5.97 -0.67 8.34
N MET A 46 5.78 -0.55 9.65
CA MET A 46 5.90 0.71 10.37
C MET A 46 7.34 1.24 10.32
N LEU A 47 8.33 0.37 10.52
CA LEU A 47 9.74 0.70 10.34
C LEU A 47 10.05 1.23 8.94
N LYS A 48 9.53 0.56 7.90
CA LYS A 48 9.70 1.00 6.52
C LYS A 48 9.03 2.36 6.26
N ALA A 49 7.83 2.59 6.82
CA ALA A 49 7.14 3.86 6.71
C ALA A 49 7.93 5.01 7.34
N MET A 50 8.45 4.82 8.55
CA MET A 50 9.30 5.81 9.23
C MET A 50 10.58 6.13 8.43
N GLN A 51 11.18 5.13 7.79
CA GLN A 51 12.35 5.36 6.94
C GLN A 51 12.01 6.19 5.70
N LEU A 52 10.89 5.90 5.04
CA LEU A 52 10.42 6.69 3.90
C LEU A 52 10.04 8.11 4.30
N GLU A 53 9.43 8.28 5.47
CA GLU A 53 9.11 9.60 6.02
C GLU A 53 10.37 10.42 6.28
N LYS A 54 11.40 9.81 6.87
CA LYS A 54 12.71 10.46 7.03
C LYS A 54 13.31 10.90 5.69
N GLU A 55 13.26 10.05 4.66
CA GLU A 55 13.75 10.42 3.33
C GLU A 55 12.89 11.51 2.68
N SER A 56 11.57 11.49 2.87
CA SER A 56 10.67 12.55 2.42
C SER A 56 10.96 13.88 3.11
N ALA A 57 11.20 13.86 4.42
CA ALA A 57 11.55 15.04 5.20
C ALA A 57 12.87 15.69 4.73
N LYS A 58 13.82 14.91 4.20
CA LYS A 58 15.02 15.48 3.56
C LYS A 58 14.68 16.36 2.36
N GLY A 59 13.59 16.06 1.65
CA GLY A 59 13.06 16.87 0.55
C GLY A 59 12.82 18.33 0.91
N ALA A 60 12.54 18.63 2.19
CA ALA A 60 12.36 20.01 2.69
C ALA A 60 13.62 20.88 2.58
N TYR A 61 14.81 20.27 2.47
CA TYR A 61 16.07 21.00 2.29
C TYR A 61 16.44 21.25 0.82
N TYR A 62 15.64 20.74 -0.13
CA TYR A 62 15.88 20.91 -1.56
C TYR A 62 14.86 21.87 -2.19
N PRO A 63 15.24 22.58 -3.26
CA PRO A 63 14.28 23.38 -4.01
C PRO A 63 13.23 22.49 -4.69
N VAL A 64 11.99 22.96 -4.72
CA VAL A 64 10.88 22.28 -5.39
C VAL A 64 10.72 22.87 -6.79
N PHE A 65 10.93 22.05 -7.82
CA PHE A 65 10.64 22.43 -9.20
C PHE A 65 9.19 22.07 -9.55
N LYS A 66 8.39 23.08 -9.90
CA LYS A 66 7.02 22.90 -10.41
C LYS A 66 6.92 23.48 -11.80
N PHE A 67 6.34 22.72 -12.73
CA PHE A 67 6.01 23.20 -14.05
C PHE A 67 4.51 23.45 -14.11
N GLU A 68 4.12 24.71 -14.22
CA GLU A 68 2.72 25.13 -14.24
C GLU A 68 2.50 26.06 -15.44
N GLU A 69 1.46 25.79 -16.24
CA GLU A 69 1.02 26.66 -17.32
C GLU A 69 -0.28 27.35 -16.89
N THR A 70 -0.24 28.67 -16.73
CA THR A 70 -1.43 29.47 -16.39
C THR A 70 -1.86 30.28 -17.61
N TYR A 71 -3.01 29.93 -18.20
CA TYR A 71 -3.64 30.70 -19.29
C TYR A 71 -4.86 31.45 -18.78
N ALA A 72 -4.83 32.79 -18.86
CA ALA A 72 -5.95 33.65 -18.50
C ALA A 72 -6.23 34.65 -19.63
N ASN A 73 -7.44 34.65 -20.16
CA ASN A 73 -7.91 35.61 -21.16
C ASN A 73 -9.11 36.38 -20.60
N THR A 74 -8.97 37.70 -20.46
CA THR A 74 -10.02 38.56 -19.94
C THR A 74 -9.91 39.97 -20.49
N ASN A 75 -11.05 40.60 -20.71
CA ASN A 75 -11.16 41.98 -21.19
C ASN A 75 -11.53 42.94 -20.05
N LEU A 76 -11.66 42.43 -18.81
CA LEU A 76 -11.99 43.22 -17.63
C LEU A 76 -10.74 43.97 -17.15
N PRO A 77 -10.74 45.32 -17.14
CA PRO A 77 -9.53 46.10 -16.84
C PRO A 77 -8.90 45.79 -15.48
N ALA A 78 -9.71 45.57 -14.44
CA ALA A 78 -9.25 45.24 -13.09
C ALA A 78 -8.46 43.92 -13.05
N ASN A 79 -8.89 42.92 -13.83
CA ASN A 79 -8.24 41.62 -13.89
C ASN A 79 -6.97 41.69 -14.74
N VAL A 80 -6.99 42.40 -15.87
CA VAL A 80 -5.80 42.63 -16.71
C VAL A 80 -4.68 43.33 -15.91
N PHE A 81 -5.03 44.34 -15.11
CA PHE A 81 -4.08 45.02 -14.23
C PHE A 81 -3.45 44.06 -13.21
N SER A 82 -4.29 43.28 -12.52
CA SER A 82 -3.85 42.31 -11.51
C SER A 82 -2.98 41.19 -12.10
N TYR A 83 -3.35 40.67 -13.27
CA TYR A 83 -2.57 39.64 -13.96
C TYR A 83 -1.20 40.14 -14.39
N LYS A 84 -1.10 41.36 -14.95
CA LYS A 84 0.19 41.96 -15.31
C LYS A 84 1.08 42.24 -14.10
N LEU A 85 0.50 42.69 -13.00
CA LEU A 85 1.25 42.95 -11.76
C LEU A 85 1.84 41.66 -11.15
N ASN A 86 1.07 40.57 -11.17
CA ASN A 86 1.54 39.28 -10.67
C ASN A 86 2.54 38.60 -11.61
N GLN A 87 2.41 38.77 -12.94
CA GLN A 87 3.38 38.25 -13.91
C GLN A 87 4.77 38.89 -13.78
N GLY A 88 4.85 40.18 -13.41
CA GLY A 88 6.15 40.86 -13.22
C GLY A 88 6.86 40.56 -11.89
N LYS A 89 6.24 39.76 -11.01
CA LYS A 89 6.82 39.32 -9.72
C LYS A 89 7.33 37.87 -9.75
N MET A 90 7.07 37.13 -10.84
CA MET A 90 7.57 35.76 -11.04
C MET A 90 8.91 35.77 -11.74
#